data_AF-A7SJU8-F1
#
_entry.id   AF-A7SJU8-F1
#
_cell.length_a   1.000
_cell.length_b   1.000
_cell.length_c   1.000
_cell.angle_alpha   90.00
_cell.angle_beta   90.00
_cell.angle_gamma   90.00
#
_symmetry.space_group_name_H-M   'P 1'
#
loop_
_entity.id
_entity.type
_entity.pdbx_description
1 polymer ?
#
loop_
_entity_poly.entity_id
_entity_poly.type
_entity_poly.pdbx_seq_one_letter_code
_entity_poly.pdbx_strand_id
1 'polypeptide(L)'
;MQGMNFLVGLFLLFMGEEEAFWSLVAVVQVYLKGYFDEFLIGAQADQEVLKELVCEKLPALHAHFKYYGVDLSTVTFNWLITIYLDAVPFEVRGATFDISGL
;
A
#
# COMPACT_ATOMS: atom_id res chain seq x y z
N MET A 1 -13.18 -1.25 -5.29
CA MET A 1 -11.90 -1.87 -4.89
C MET A 1 -11.83 -1.91 -3.37
N GLN A 2 -11.51 -3.08 -2.79
CA GLN A 2 -11.57 -3.32 -1.35
C GLN A 2 -10.58 -2.45 -0.53
N GLY A 3 -9.43 -2.07 -1.11
CA GLY A 3 -8.43 -1.22 -0.44
C GLY A 3 -8.88 0.23 -0.19
N MET A 4 -9.69 0.81 -1.08
CA MET A 4 -10.17 2.20 -0.92
C MET A 4 -11.14 2.35 0.26
N ASN A 5 -11.93 1.33 0.56
CA ASN A 5 -12.86 1.35 1.70
C ASN A 5 -12.11 1.46 3.03
N PHE A 6 -10.92 0.85 3.12
CA PHE A 6 -10.08 0.94 4.31
C PHE A 6 -9.51 2.35 4.50
N LEU A 7 -9.04 2.98 3.43
CA LEU A 7 -8.55 4.36 3.45
C LEU A 7 -9.62 5.36 3.88
N VAL A 8 -10.83 5.23 3.33
CA VAL A 8 -11.97 6.08 3.73
C VAL A 8 -12.27 5.92 5.21
N GLY A 9 -12.35 4.67 5.69
CA GLY A 9 -12.55 4.39 7.11
C GLY A 9 -11.45 4.99 7.99
N LEU A 10 -10.19 4.96 7.55
CA LEU A 10 -9.08 5.56 8.25
C LEU A 10 -9.21 7.09 8.32
N PHE A 11 -9.50 7.77 7.21
CA PHE A 11 -9.64 9.22 7.22
C PHE A 11 -10.82 9.67 8.09
N LEU A 12 -11.95 8.95 8.06
CA LEU A 12 -13.10 9.22 8.93
C LEU A 12 -12.80 9.12 10.43
N LEU A 13 -11.71 8.46 10.84
CA LEU A 13 -11.28 8.44 12.24
C LEU A 13 -10.63 9.76 12.68
N PHE A 14 -10.11 10.55 11.74
CA PHE A 14 -9.33 11.76 12.02
C PHE A 14 -9.98 13.06 11.53
N MET A 15 -10.92 12.99 10.58
CA MET A 15 -11.56 14.18 9.98
C MET A 15 -13.03 13.92 9.63
N GLY A 16 -13.75 15.00 9.27
CA GLY A 16 -15.13 14.94 8.81
C GLY A 16 -15.29 14.20 7.47
N GLU A 17 -16.53 13.86 7.12
CA GLU A 17 -16.83 13.09 5.90
C GLU A 17 -16.36 13.80 4.62
N GLU A 18 -16.59 15.11 4.53
CA GLU A 18 -16.21 15.91 3.36
C GLU A 18 -14.68 16.00 3.22
N GLU A 19 -13.97 16.28 4.32
CA GLU A 19 -12.51 16.32 4.34
C GLU A 19 -11.89 14.95 4.05
N ALA A 20 -12.49 13.87 4.57
CA ALA A 20 -12.05 12.51 4.32
C ALA A 20 -12.20 12.13 2.85
N PHE A 21 -13.30 12.53 2.21
CA PHE A 21 -13.53 12.33 0.79
C PHE A 21 -12.48 13.06 -0.06
N TRP A 22 -12.28 14.36 0.18
CA TRP A 22 -11.30 15.14 -0.59
C TRP A 22 -9.86 14.69 -0.35
N SER A 23 -9.53 14.25 0.87
CA SER A 23 -8.23 13.67 1.20
C SER A 23 -8.01 12.35 0.48
N LEU A 24 -9.02 11.47 0.40
CA LEU A 24 -8.93 10.25 -0.41
C LEU A 24 -8.71 10.58 -1.88
N VAL A 25 -9.48 11.52 -2.43
CA VAL A 25 -9.34 11.94 -3.83
C VAL A 25 -7.93 12.47 -4.08
N ALA A 26 -7.41 13.31 -3.19
CA ALA A 26 -6.04 13.84 -3.30
C ALA A 26 -5.00 12.72 -3.21
N VAL A 27 -5.10 11.79 -2.25
CA VAL A 27 -4.16 10.67 -2.10
C VAL A 27 -4.16 9.77 -3.34
N VAL A 28 -5.34 9.39 -3.80
CA VAL A 28 -5.50 8.50 -4.97
C VAL A 28 -5.03 9.19 -6.26
N GLN A 29 -5.39 10.45 -6.47
CA GLN A 29 -5.07 11.15 -7.71
C GLN A 29 -3.68 11.77 -7.76
N VAL A 30 -3.06 12.08 -6.61
CA VAL A 30 -1.74 12.74 -6.57
C VAL A 30 -0.64 11.72 -6.32
N TYR A 31 -0.79 10.87 -5.30
CA TYR A 31 0.27 9.97 -4.84
C TYR A 31 0.16 8.55 -5.39
N LEU A 32 -1.06 8.08 -5.71
CA LEU A 32 -1.34 6.71 -6.12
C LEU A 32 -1.96 6.66 -7.53
N LYS A 33 -1.42 7.48 -8.44
CA LYS A 33 -1.84 7.48 -9.85
C LYS A 33 -1.65 6.08 -10.45
N GLY A 34 -2.73 5.51 -10.99
CA GLY A 34 -2.71 4.18 -11.62
C GLY A 34 -2.66 2.99 -10.65
N TYR A 35 -2.68 3.24 -9.34
CA TYR A 35 -2.70 2.17 -8.33
C TYR A 35 -4.07 1.52 -8.17
N PHE A 36 -5.12 2.30 -8.44
CA PHE A 36 -6.52 1.87 -8.40
C PHE A 36 -7.20 2.06 -9.77
N ASP A 37 -6.45 1.93 -10.87
CA ASP A 37 -7.06 1.84 -12.20
C ASP A 37 -7.56 0.42 -12.48
N GLU A 38 -8.28 0.22 -13.60
CA GLU A 38 -8.85 -1.08 -13.98
C GLU A 38 -7.79 -2.19 -14.11
N PHE A 39 -6.55 -1.82 -14.43
CA PHE A 39 -5.45 -2.73 -14.69
C PHE A 39 -4.42 -2.79 -13.55
N LEU A 40 -4.58 -1.96 -12.52
CA LEU A 40 -3.69 -1.79 -11.37
C LEU A 40 -2.23 -1.54 -11.80
N ILE A 41 -2.01 -0.76 -12.86
CA ILE A 41 -0.70 -0.63 -13.52
C ILE A 41 0.38 -0.15 -12.52
N GLY A 42 0.04 0.82 -11.67
CA GLY A 42 0.95 1.32 -10.64
C GLY A 42 1.30 0.27 -9.59
N ALA A 43 0.30 -0.51 -9.15
CA ALA A 43 0.53 -1.58 -8.18
C ALA A 43 1.36 -2.73 -8.78
N GLN A 44 1.16 -3.05 -10.06
CA GLN A 44 1.98 -4.06 -10.76
C GLN A 44 3.44 -3.60 -10.90
N ALA A 45 3.67 -2.33 -11.23
CA ALA A 45 5.02 -1.79 -11.33
C ALA A 45 5.77 -1.90 -9.99
N ASP A 46 5.15 -1.45 -8.89
CA ASP A 46 5.76 -1.52 -7.56
C ASP A 46 5.92 -2.97 -7.07
N GLN A 47 5.02 -3.86 -7.49
CA GLN A 47 5.12 -5.29 -7.21
C GLN A 47 6.36 -5.93 -7.84
N GLU A 48 6.75 -5.52 -9.05
CA GLU A 48 7.98 -5.98 -9.71
C GLU A 48 9.23 -5.37 -9.07
N VAL A 49 9.21 -4.06 -8.76
CA VAL A 49 10.30 -3.40 -8.03
C VAL A 49 10.55 -4.07 -6.68
N LEU A 50 9.49 -4.46 -5.96
CA LEU A 50 9.61 -5.16 -4.68
C LEU A 50 10.25 -6.56 -4.84
N LYS A 51 9.92 -7.30 -5.91
CA LYS A 51 10.55 -8.59 -6.18
C LYS A 51 12.05 -8.45 -6.42
N GLU A 52 12.44 -7.45 -7.21
CA GLU A 52 13.85 -7.15 -7.47
C GLU A 52 14.57 -6.78 -6.17
N LEU A 53 13.99 -5.88 -5.35
CA LEU A 53 14.56 -5.50 -4.06
C LEU A 53 14.70 -6.68 -3.10
N VAL A 54 13.72 -7.58 -3.02
CA VAL A 54 13.81 -8.77 -2.16
C VAL A 54 14.88 -9.73 -2.67
N CYS A 55 15.04 -9.87 -3.99
CA CYS A 55 16.12 -10.65 -4.59
C CYS A 55 17.50 -10.08 -4.25
N GLU A 56 17.67 -8.76 -4.39
CA GLU A 56 18.96 -8.08 -4.16
C GLU A 56 19.33 -7.94 -2.69
N LYS A 57 18.38 -7.53 -1.85
CA LYS A 57 18.64 -7.17 -0.44
C LYS A 57 18.42 -8.33 0.51
N LEU A 58 17.52 -9.26 0.18
CA LEU A 58 17.14 -10.40 1.01
C LEU A 58 17.21 -11.74 0.23
N PRO A 59 18.36 -12.08 -0.39
CA PRO A 59 18.47 -13.24 -1.27
C PRO A 59 18.15 -14.56 -0.56
N ALA A 60 18.46 -14.68 0.74
CA ALA A 60 18.12 -15.86 1.54
C ALA A 60 16.59 -16.05 1.69
N LEU A 61 15.86 -14.96 1.88
CA LEU A 61 14.40 -14.97 1.97
C LEU A 61 13.77 -15.28 0.60
N HIS A 62 14.31 -14.66 -0.46
CA HIS A 62 13.88 -14.95 -1.83
C HIS A 62 14.06 -16.44 -2.18
N ALA A 63 15.22 -17.02 -1.86
CA ALA A 63 15.48 -18.44 -2.06
C ALA A 63 14.54 -19.33 -1.23
N HIS A 64 14.23 -18.94 0.00
CA HIS A 64 13.28 -19.66 0.84
C HIS A 64 11.87 -19.68 0.24
N PHE A 65 11.34 -18.53 -0.19
CA PHE A 65 10.04 -18.48 -0.84
C PHE A 65 10.01 -19.33 -2.12
N LYS A 66 11.07 -19.27 -2.93
CA LYS A 66 11.20 -20.09 -4.14
C LYS A 66 11.24 -21.58 -3.84
N TYR A 67 11.93 -21.99 -2.76
CA TYR A 67 12.00 -23.39 -2.34
C TYR A 67 10.62 -23.96 -1.96
N TYR A 68 9.79 -23.17 -1.28
CA TYR A 68 8.43 -23.57 -0.91
C TYR A 68 7.38 -23.29 -2.00
N GLY A 69 7.77 -22.76 -3.16
CA GLY A 69 6.84 -22.40 -4.23
C GLY A 69 5.87 -21.28 -3.85
N VAL A 70 6.23 -20.45 -2.88
CA VAL A 70 5.42 -19.31 -2.43
C VAL A 70 5.67 -18.12 -3.33
N ASP A 71 4.62 -17.64 -3.98
CA ASP A 71 4.70 -16.41 -4.76
C ASP A 71 4.60 -15.19 -3.84
N LEU A 72 5.70 -14.44 -3.76
CA LEU A 72 5.81 -13.22 -2.99
C LEU A 72 4.71 -12.21 -3.37
N SER A 73 4.33 -12.15 -4.66
CA SER A 73 3.27 -11.26 -5.13
C SER A 73 1.95 -11.49 -4.42
N THR A 74 1.60 -12.73 -4.11
CA THR A 74 0.31 -13.01 -3.47
C THR A 74 0.20 -12.36 -2.08
N VAL A 75 1.31 -12.31 -1.34
CA VAL A 75 1.36 -11.72 0.00
C VAL A 75 1.49 -10.20 -0.10
N THR A 76 2.40 -9.71 -0.92
CA THR A 76 2.77 -8.29 -0.95
C THR A 76 1.75 -7.44 -1.72
N PHE A 77 1.01 -8.02 -2.66
CA PHE A 77 0.00 -7.29 -3.43
C PHE A 77 -1.14 -6.78 -2.53
N ASN A 78 -1.53 -7.56 -1.53
CA ASN A 78 -2.47 -7.11 -0.51
C ASN A 78 -1.92 -5.92 0.30
N TRP A 79 -0.63 -5.93 0.62
CA TRP A 79 0.04 -4.81 1.29
C TRP A 79 0.10 -3.55 0.41
N LEU A 80 0.40 -3.69 -0.88
CA LEU A 80 0.46 -2.57 -1.82
C LEU A 80 -0.92 -1.92 -2.03
N ILE A 81 -1.98 -2.72 -2.21
CA ILE A 81 -3.34 -2.22 -2.41
C ILE A 81 -3.91 -1.55 -1.15
N THR A 82 -3.46 -1.97 0.03
CA THR A 82 -3.82 -1.33 1.30
C THR A 82 -2.87 -0.20 1.69
N ILE A 83 -1.88 0.15 0.85
CA ILE A 83 -0.85 1.16 1.12
C ILE A 83 -0.17 0.88 2.47
N TYR A 84 0.13 -0.39 2.74
CA TYR A 84 0.70 -0.91 3.98
C TYR A 84 -0.14 -0.64 5.25
N LEU A 85 -1.37 -0.13 5.12
CA LEU A 85 -2.20 0.20 6.27
C LEU A 85 -2.70 -1.04 7.01
N ASP A 86 -2.83 -2.18 6.34
CA ASP A 86 -3.18 -3.45 7.00
C ASP A 86 -1.94 -4.18 7.54
N ALA A 87 -0.75 -3.88 6.98
CA ALA A 87 0.50 -4.51 7.35
C ALA A 87 1.18 -3.89 8.59
N VAL A 88 0.75 -2.69 9.00
CA VAL A 88 1.41 -1.89 10.04
C VAL A 88 0.48 -1.71 11.26
N PRO A 89 0.91 -2.09 12.48
CA PRO A 89 0.15 -1.86 13.72
C PRO A 89 -0.27 -0.39 13.87
N PHE A 90 -1.46 -0.14 14.43
CA PHE A 90 -2.06 1.21 14.56
C PHE A 90 -1.10 2.24 15.20
N GLU A 91 -0.25 1.80 16.12
CA GLU A 91 0.75 2.61 16.83
C GLU A 91 1.79 3.27 15.92
N VAL A 92 2.14 2.63 14.80
CA VAL A 92 3.15 3.15 13.86
C VAL A 92 2.51 4.02 12.76
N ARG A 93 1.20 3.88 12.54
CA ARG A 93 0.45 4.60 11.49
C ARG A 93 0.42 6.12 11.69
N GLY A 94 0.37 6.58 12.95
CA GLY A 94 0.39 8.01 13.28
C GLY A 94 1.72 8.70 12.93
N ALA A 95 2.84 7.96 12.91
CA ALA A 95 4.17 8.50 12.60
C ALA A 95 4.43 8.65 11.08
N THR A 96 3.79 7.82 10.25
CA THR A 96 3.93 7.90 8.78
C THR A 96 3.03 8.95 8.15
N PHE A 97 1.88 9.25 8.78
CA PHE A 97 0.90 10.24 8.30
C PHE A 97 1.09 11.64 8.91
N ASP A 98 2.20 11.90 9.59
CA ASP A 98 2.49 13.24 10.10
C ASP A 98 2.92 14.17 8.95
N ILE A 99 1.91 14.71 8.26
CA ILE A 99 2.00 15.79 7.25
C ILE A 99 1.80 17.16 7.90
N SER A 100 2.03 17.33 9.22
CA SER A 100 1.88 18.62 9.91
C SER A 100 2.97 19.66 9.57
N GLY A 101 3.46 19.68 8.33
CA GLY A 101 4.53 20.56 7.84
C GLY A 101 4.29 21.17 6.45
N LEU A 102 3.07 21.11 5.91
CA LEU A 102 2.64 21.92 4.76
C LEU A 102 1.37 22.70 5.10
#